data_AF-A0A838UAQ9-F1
#
_entry.id   AF-A0A838UAQ9-F1
#
_cell.length_a   1.000
_cell.length_b   1.000
_cell.length_c   1.000
_cell.angle_alpha   90.00
_cell.angle_beta   90.00
_cell.angle_gamma   90.00
#
_symmetry.space_group_name_H-M   'P 1'
#
loop_
_entity.id
_entity.type
_entity.pdbx_description
1 polymer ?
#
loop_
_entity_poly.entity_id
_entity_poly.type
_entity_poly.pdbx_seq_one_letter_code
_entity_poly.pdbx_strand_id
1 'polypeptide(L)'
;MASIGAAIWAFVEARKAGKFASTVERIKDELVSRRNLVEVSQVYREANRAIAALTAVGPSCTSSSVRGLNCSLIAAQVLEFVTFLNTHRAGLPEALRPKVNLLVLETKKEVSLLAEAKTFEAKKSAGTAIYYKIASLMPEIKVLADEKNEDI
;
A
#
# COMPACT_ATOMS: atom_id res chain seq x y z
N MET A 1 -32.87 -48.67 7.81
CA MET A 1 -31.65 -49.01 8.57
C MET A 1 -30.46 -48.41 7.82
N ALA A 2 -29.77 -47.42 8.39
CA ALA A 2 -28.49 -46.99 7.83
C ALA A 2 -27.51 -48.17 8.01
N SER A 3 -27.16 -48.83 6.91
CA SER A 3 -26.31 -50.03 6.98
C SER A 3 -24.89 -49.64 7.39
N ILE A 4 -24.19 -50.55 8.05
CA ILE A 4 -22.78 -50.38 8.45
C ILE A 4 -21.91 -49.99 7.23
N GLY A 5 -22.24 -50.47 6.04
CA GLY A 5 -21.58 -50.09 4.79
C GLY A 5 -21.78 -48.63 4.37
N ALA A 6 -22.97 -48.05 4.63
CA ALA A 6 -23.23 -46.63 4.37
C ALA A 6 -22.45 -45.71 5.32
N ALA A 7 -22.26 -46.14 6.57
CA ALA A 7 -21.44 -45.41 7.54
C ALA A 7 -19.95 -45.42 7.17
N ILE A 8 -19.43 -46.58 6.71
CA ILE A 8 -18.05 -46.70 6.24
C ILE A 8 -17.81 -45.86 4.98
N TRP A 9 -18.75 -45.88 4.03
CA TRP A 9 -18.65 -45.07 2.81
C TRP A 9 -18.71 -43.57 3.12
N ALA A 10 -19.63 -43.14 3.99
CA ALA A 10 -19.70 -41.75 4.44
C ALA A 10 -18.42 -41.31 5.18
N PHE A 11 -17.79 -42.18 5.97
CA PHE A 11 -16.52 -41.88 6.63
C PHE A 11 -15.34 -41.74 5.65
N VAL A 12 -15.28 -42.59 4.62
CA VAL A 12 -14.26 -42.49 3.56
C VAL A 12 -14.48 -41.23 2.72
N GLU A 13 -15.73 -40.92 2.37
CA GLU A 13 -16.09 -39.73 1.61
C GLU A 13 -15.83 -38.45 2.42
N ALA A 14 -16.15 -38.44 3.71
CA ALA A 14 -15.83 -37.34 4.63
C ALA A 14 -14.32 -37.14 4.80
N ARG A 15 -13.52 -38.21 4.85
CA ARG A 15 -12.04 -38.10 4.88
C ARG A 15 -11.46 -37.57 3.57
N LYS A 16 -12.03 -37.97 2.42
CA LYS A 16 -11.63 -37.42 1.11
C LYS A 16 -12.03 -35.94 1.03
N ALA A 17 -13.27 -35.60 1.34
CA ALA A 17 -13.78 -34.23 1.37
C ALA A 17 -12.97 -33.33 2.33
N GLY A 18 -12.60 -33.83 3.50
CA GLY A 18 -11.74 -33.10 4.45
C GLY A 18 -10.34 -32.80 3.89
N LYS A 19 -9.73 -33.75 3.17
CA LYS A 19 -8.43 -33.52 2.49
C LYS A 19 -8.54 -32.55 1.32
N PHE A 20 -9.64 -32.58 0.56
CA PHE A 20 -9.87 -31.61 -0.52
C PHE A 20 -10.17 -30.21 0.03
N ALA A 21 -10.96 -30.11 1.11
CA ALA A 21 -11.25 -28.85 1.78
C ALA A 21 -9.98 -28.20 2.34
N SER A 22 -9.13 -28.97 3.04
CA SER A 22 -7.86 -28.45 3.57
C SER A 22 -6.86 -28.06 2.47
N THR A 23 -6.88 -28.76 1.33
CA THR A 23 -6.06 -28.38 0.16
C THR A 23 -6.55 -27.10 -0.49
N VAL A 24 -7.87 -26.92 -0.63
CA VAL A 24 -8.48 -25.71 -1.19
C VAL A 24 -8.27 -24.51 -0.27
N GLU A 25 -8.38 -24.71 1.04
CA GLU A 25 -8.10 -23.68 2.05
C GLU A 25 -6.64 -23.23 1.98
N ARG A 26 -5.69 -24.18 1.92
CA ARG A 26 -4.26 -23.86 1.73
C ARG A 26 -3.99 -23.09 0.43
N ILE A 27 -4.58 -23.51 -0.69
CA ILE A 27 -4.42 -22.81 -1.98
C ILE A 27 -5.02 -21.40 -1.90
N LYS A 28 -6.16 -21.24 -1.25
CA LYS A 28 -6.80 -19.93 -1.04
C LYS A 28 -5.91 -19.02 -0.19
N ASP A 29 -5.33 -19.52 0.89
CA ASP A 29 -4.44 -18.75 1.76
C ASP A 29 -3.15 -18.37 1.04
N GLU A 30 -2.57 -19.29 0.25
CA GLU A 30 -1.43 -19.00 -0.63
C GLU A 30 -1.77 -17.93 -1.66
N LEU A 31 -2.96 -17.97 -2.27
CA LEU A 31 -3.43 -16.96 -3.23
C LEU A 31 -3.65 -15.59 -2.57
N VAL A 32 -4.24 -15.57 -1.37
CA VAL A 32 -4.45 -14.34 -0.59
C VAL A 32 -3.10 -13.73 -0.19
N SER A 33 -2.16 -14.56 0.30
CA SER A 33 -0.81 -14.12 0.63
C SER A 33 -0.09 -13.54 -0.59
N ARG A 34 -0.08 -14.27 -1.72
CA ARG A 34 0.50 -13.78 -2.98
C ARG A 34 -0.12 -12.47 -3.45
N ARG A 35 -1.45 -12.31 -3.35
CA ARG A 35 -2.15 -11.06 -3.72
C ARG A 35 -1.70 -9.91 -2.84
N ASN A 36 -1.68 -10.10 -1.52
CA ASN A 36 -1.28 -9.06 -0.56
C ASN A 36 0.17 -8.62 -0.81
N LEU A 37 1.08 -9.56 -1.14
CA LEU A 37 2.47 -9.26 -1.46
C LEU A 37 2.65 -8.48 -2.78
N VAL A 38 1.85 -8.79 -3.81
CA VAL A 38 1.84 -8.03 -5.07
C VAL A 38 1.36 -6.61 -4.82
N GLU A 39 0.31 -6.43 -4.01
CA GLU A 39 -0.20 -5.12 -3.63
C GLU A 39 0.83 -4.29 -2.84
N VAL A 40 1.54 -4.90 -1.88
CA VAL A 40 2.62 -4.23 -1.13
C VAL A 40 3.77 -3.79 -2.05
N SER A 41 4.18 -4.64 -3.00
CA SER A 41 5.22 -4.30 -3.98
C SER A 41 4.80 -3.13 -4.89
N GLN A 42 3.52 -3.08 -5.30
CA GLN A 42 3.00 -1.98 -6.08
C GLN A 42 2.93 -0.68 -5.27
N VAL A 43 2.49 -0.76 -4.01
CA VAL A 43 2.49 0.38 -3.08
C VAL A 43 3.89 0.94 -2.90
N TYR A 44 4.92 0.09 -2.76
CA TYR A 44 6.32 0.53 -2.66
C TYR A 44 6.76 1.33 -3.89
N ARG A 45 6.40 0.86 -5.09
CA ARG A 45 6.76 1.52 -6.35
C ARG A 45 6.07 2.87 -6.50
N GLU A 46 4.75 2.94 -6.23
CA GLU A 46 4.01 4.19 -6.33
C GLU A 46 4.43 5.19 -5.23
N ALA A 47 4.78 4.72 -4.03
CA ALA A 47 5.32 5.56 -2.96
C ALA A 47 6.66 6.20 -3.38
N ASN A 48 7.58 5.41 -3.96
CA ASN A 48 8.83 5.95 -4.51
C ASN A 48 8.60 6.99 -5.60
N ARG A 49 7.62 6.75 -6.49
CA ARG A 49 7.25 7.70 -7.55
C ARG A 49 6.73 9.02 -6.97
N ALA A 50 5.88 8.97 -5.94
CA ALA A 50 5.39 10.15 -5.25
C ALA A 50 6.51 10.90 -4.51
N ILE A 51 7.41 10.17 -3.83
CA ILE A 51 8.60 10.73 -3.18
C ILE A 51 9.49 11.45 -4.19
N ALA A 52 9.76 10.84 -5.35
CA ALA A 52 10.57 11.44 -6.41
C ALA A 52 9.94 12.72 -6.99
N ALA A 53 8.61 12.80 -7.08
CA ALA A 53 7.94 14.04 -7.45
C ALA A 53 8.11 15.13 -6.37
N LEU A 54 8.05 14.73 -5.10
CA LEU A 54 8.17 15.64 -3.95
C LEU A 54 9.58 16.16 -3.73
N THR A 55 10.65 15.50 -4.20
CA THR A 55 12.01 16.02 -4.04
C THR A 55 12.22 17.39 -4.68
N ALA A 56 11.41 17.73 -5.70
CA ALA A 56 11.45 19.03 -6.36
C ALA A 56 10.98 20.19 -5.47
N VAL A 57 10.07 19.90 -4.51
CA VAL A 57 9.46 20.88 -3.58
C VAL A 57 9.68 20.52 -2.11
N GLY A 58 10.50 19.51 -1.84
CA GLY A 58 10.66 18.89 -0.52
C GLY A 58 11.87 19.41 0.26
N PRO A 59 12.41 18.62 1.21
CA PRO A 59 13.42 19.10 2.16
C PRO A 59 14.72 19.57 1.47
N SER A 60 15.08 18.93 0.37
CA SER A 60 16.27 19.22 -0.42
C SER A 60 16.12 20.39 -1.40
N CYS A 61 14.93 20.99 -1.52
CA CYS A 61 14.71 22.05 -2.52
C CYS A 61 15.34 23.40 -2.10
N THR A 62 15.86 24.12 -3.09
CA THR A 62 16.42 25.47 -2.97
C THR A 62 15.55 26.50 -3.69
N SER A 63 15.72 27.79 -3.38
CA SER A 63 14.90 28.85 -4.00
C SER A 63 15.08 28.94 -5.52
N SER A 64 16.26 28.55 -6.03
CA SER A 64 16.53 28.45 -7.46
C SER A 64 15.88 27.23 -8.11
N SER A 65 15.82 26.08 -7.42
CA SER A 65 15.24 24.84 -7.97
C SER A 65 13.71 24.85 -8.02
N VAL A 66 13.05 25.62 -7.14
CA VAL A 66 11.59 25.68 -7.05
C VAL A 66 10.97 26.73 -7.98
N ARG A 67 11.78 27.61 -8.55
CA ARG A 67 11.31 28.72 -9.39
C ARG A 67 10.76 28.18 -10.71
N GLY A 68 9.49 28.47 -11.00
CA GLY A 68 8.81 27.99 -12.21
C GLY A 68 8.21 26.58 -12.10
N LEU A 69 8.35 25.89 -10.96
CA LEU A 69 7.68 24.61 -10.75
C LEU A 69 6.17 24.79 -10.64
N ASN A 70 5.44 23.94 -11.36
CA ASN A 70 4.00 23.81 -11.25
C ASN A 70 3.65 22.90 -10.06
N CYS A 71 3.45 23.51 -8.90
CA CYS A 71 3.10 22.80 -7.67
C CYS A 71 1.75 22.07 -7.78
N SER A 72 0.83 22.55 -8.63
CA SER A 72 -0.44 21.88 -8.87
C SER A 72 -0.26 20.53 -9.57
N LEU A 73 0.71 20.39 -10.49
CA LEU A 73 1.03 19.10 -11.11
C LEU A 73 1.64 18.12 -10.10
N ILE A 74 2.54 18.60 -9.24
CA ILE A 74 3.14 17.77 -8.19
C ILE A 74 2.06 17.32 -7.19
N ALA A 75 1.19 18.25 -6.78
CA ALA A 75 0.05 17.96 -5.92
C ALA A 75 -0.90 16.92 -6.54
N ALA A 76 -1.16 17.00 -7.84
CA ALA A 76 -1.97 16.01 -8.56
C ALA A 76 -1.33 14.61 -8.53
N GLN A 77 -0.01 14.51 -8.76
CA GLN A 77 0.71 13.22 -8.67
C GLN A 77 0.66 12.62 -7.26
N VAL A 78 0.79 13.45 -6.23
CA VAL A 78 0.64 13.00 -4.83
C VAL A 78 -0.81 12.57 -4.55
N LEU A 79 -1.79 13.29 -5.09
CA LEU A 79 -3.21 12.94 -4.95
C LEU A 79 -3.55 11.60 -5.63
N GLU A 80 -2.96 11.33 -6.80
CA GLU A 80 -3.07 10.03 -7.48
C GLU A 80 -2.56 8.91 -6.56
N PHE A 81 -1.39 9.08 -5.94
CA PHE A 81 -0.85 8.11 -4.98
C PHE A 81 -1.77 7.91 -3.77
N VAL A 82 -2.26 8.98 -3.16
CA VAL A 82 -3.20 8.90 -2.02
C VAL A 82 -4.50 8.19 -2.42
N THR A 83 -5.00 8.47 -3.63
CA THR A 83 -6.21 7.82 -4.16
C THR A 83 -5.95 6.34 -4.42
N PHE A 84 -4.80 5.99 -5.01
CA PHE A 84 -4.35 4.61 -5.20
C PHE A 84 -4.31 3.85 -3.87
N LEU A 85 -3.68 4.43 -2.84
CA LEU A 85 -3.63 3.84 -1.50
C LEU A 85 -5.03 3.62 -0.92
N ASN A 86 -5.92 4.61 -1.03
CA ASN A 86 -7.26 4.51 -0.48
C ASN A 86 -8.10 3.43 -1.18
N THR A 87 -7.89 3.19 -2.47
CA THR A 87 -8.57 2.13 -3.23
C THR A 87 -8.06 0.75 -2.85
N HIS A 88 -6.74 0.60 -2.67
CA HIS A 88 -6.11 -0.71 -2.44
C HIS A 88 -5.95 -1.07 -0.95
N ARG A 89 -6.25 -0.16 -0.02
CA ARG A 89 -6.13 -0.41 1.44
C ARG A 89 -6.86 -1.66 1.93
N ALA A 90 -7.87 -2.13 1.22
CA ALA A 90 -8.62 -3.31 1.59
C ALA A 90 -7.82 -4.61 1.46
N GLY A 91 -6.92 -4.71 0.47
CA GLY A 91 -6.06 -5.88 0.26
C GLY A 91 -4.68 -5.77 0.93
N LEU A 92 -4.37 -4.62 1.56
CA LEU A 92 -3.16 -4.48 2.36
C LEU A 92 -3.19 -5.31 3.65
N PRO A 93 -2.02 -5.79 4.11
CA PRO A 93 -1.87 -6.43 5.41
C PRO A 93 -2.46 -5.60 6.55
N GLU A 94 -3.06 -6.28 7.53
CA GLU A 94 -3.75 -5.62 8.65
C GLU A 94 -2.84 -4.69 9.45
N ALA A 95 -1.55 -5.04 9.57
CA ALA A 95 -0.54 -4.21 10.22
C ALA A 95 -0.32 -2.84 9.54
N LEU A 96 -0.48 -2.75 8.21
CA LEU A 96 -0.28 -1.50 7.45
C LEU A 96 -1.54 -0.63 7.40
N ARG A 97 -2.74 -1.23 7.50
CA ARG A 97 -4.02 -0.53 7.30
C ARG A 97 -4.20 0.71 8.18
N PRO A 98 -3.91 0.69 9.51
CA PRO A 98 -4.04 1.88 10.35
C PRO A 98 -3.18 3.04 9.87
N LYS A 99 -1.91 2.77 9.51
CA LYS A 99 -0.96 3.79 9.06
C LYS A 99 -1.33 4.37 7.70
N VAL A 100 -1.76 3.51 6.77
CA VAL A 100 -2.25 3.95 5.45
C VAL A 100 -3.50 4.83 5.60
N ASN A 101 -4.43 4.47 6.49
CA ASN A 101 -5.63 5.28 6.75
C ASN A 101 -5.29 6.67 7.29
N LEU A 102 -4.36 6.76 8.25
CA LEU A 102 -3.89 8.04 8.79
C LEU A 102 -3.22 8.88 7.70
N LEU A 103 -2.34 8.28 6.90
CA LEU A 103 -1.67 8.97 5.81
C LEU A 103 -2.67 9.52 4.79
N VAL A 104 -3.66 8.74 4.36
CA VAL A 104 -4.68 9.21 3.40
C VAL A 104 -5.46 10.40 3.96
N LEU A 105 -5.78 10.41 5.25
CA LEU A 105 -6.49 11.51 5.90
C LEU A 105 -5.65 12.78 5.99
N GLU A 106 -4.40 12.64 6.40
CA GLU A 106 -3.51 13.77 6.64
C GLU A 106 -2.98 14.38 5.35
N THR A 107 -2.58 13.55 4.39
CA THR A 107 -1.98 14.02 3.14
C THR A 107 -2.99 14.79 2.29
N LYS A 108 -4.29 14.47 2.34
CA LYS A 108 -5.33 15.22 1.59
C LYS A 108 -5.33 16.71 1.89
N LYS A 109 -5.17 17.10 3.16
CA LYS A 109 -5.13 18.51 3.56
C LYS A 109 -3.86 19.19 3.04
N GLU A 110 -2.73 18.50 3.13
CA GLU A 110 -1.43 19.01 2.72
C GLU A 110 -1.28 19.13 1.20
N VAL A 111 -1.92 18.25 0.43
CA VAL A 111 -1.97 18.35 -1.04
C VAL A 111 -2.63 19.66 -1.47
N SER A 112 -3.75 20.03 -0.86
CA SER A 112 -4.42 21.31 -1.16
C SER A 112 -3.51 22.49 -0.84
N LEU A 113 -2.83 22.47 0.31
CA LEU A 113 -1.87 23.50 0.70
C LEU A 113 -0.70 23.61 -0.29
N LEU A 114 -0.21 22.48 -0.80
CA LEU A 114 0.85 22.46 -1.81
C LEU A 114 0.37 23.03 -3.15
N ALA A 115 -0.85 22.71 -3.57
CA ALA A 115 -1.43 23.19 -4.83
C ALA A 115 -1.62 24.72 -4.83
N GLU A 116 -1.95 25.29 -3.67
CA GLU A 116 -2.19 26.73 -3.49
C GLU A 116 -0.93 27.52 -3.11
N ALA A 117 0.19 26.83 -2.82
CA ALA A 117 1.41 27.46 -2.35
C ALA A 117 2.07 28.37 -3.41
N LYS A 118 2.13 29.67 -3.12
CA LYS A 118 2.75 30.69 -4.00
C LYS A 118 4.18 31.04 -3.62
N THR A 119 4.50 31.04 -2.32
CA THR A 119 5.84 31.39 -1.82
C THR A 119 6.76 30.18 -1.76
N PHE A 120 8.08 30.42 -1.85
CA PHE A 120 9.07 29.36 -1.73
C PHE A 120 8.95 28.61 -0.39
N GLU A 121 8.81 29.34 0.72
CA GLU A 121 8.69 28.75 2.06
C GLU A 121 7.44 27.89 2.21
N ALA A 122 6.30 28.32 1.67
CA ALA A 122 5.07 27.54 1.69
C ALA A 122 5.20 26.25 0.87
N LYS A 123 5.80 26.35 -0.33
CA LYS A 123 6.05 25.19 -1.20
C LYS A 123 6.95 24.18 -0.52
N LYS A 124 8.08 24.66 0.05
CA LYS A 124 9.05 23.83 0.75
C LYS A 124 8.44 23.17 1.98
N SER A 125 7.72 23.93 2.80
CA SER A 125 7.07 23.42 4.01
C SER A 125 6.05 22.33 3.69
N ALA A 126 5.13 22.59 2.76
CA ALA A 126 4.10 21.63 2.36
C ALA A 126 4.72 20.37 1.70
N GLY A 127 5.67 20.54 0.78
CA GLY A 127 6.35 19.42 0.14
C GLY A 127 7.16 18.58 1.12
N THR A 128 7.79 19.22 2.10
CA THR A 128 8.56 18.54 3.16
C THR A 128 7.66 17.75 4.10
N ALA A 129 6.52 18.31 4.51
CA ALA A 129 5.54 17.62 5.35
C ALA A 129 5.05 16.33 4.68
N ILE A 130 4.62 16.44 3.41
CA ILE A 130 4.14 15.29 2.64
C ILE A 130 5.28 14.27 2.45
N TYR A 131 6.48 14.72 2.11
CA TYR A 131 7.64 13.85 1.90
C TYR A 131 7.90 12.94 3.10
N TYR A 132 7.98 13.51 4.32
CA TYR A 132 8.27 12.71 5.51
C TYR A 132 7.14 11.76 5.89
N LYS A 133 5.88 12.11 5.59
CA LYS A 133 4.74 11.23 5.79
C LYS A 133 4.76 10.02 4.87
N ILE A 134 5.05 10.21 3.57
CA ILE A 134 5.18 9.08 2.64
C ILE A 134 6.42 8.26 2.97
N ALA A 135 7.53 8.92 3.30
CA ALA A 135 8.77 8.25 3.66
C ALA A 135 8.66 7.41 4.94
N SER A 136 7.80 7.78 5.90
CA SER A 136 7.63 7.00 7.13
C SER A 136 6.94 5.65 6.90
N LEU A 137 6.19 5.48 5.80
CA LEU A 137 5.62 4.18 5.42
C LEU A 137 6.66 3.24 4.79
N MET A 138 7.76 3.77 4.24
CA MET A 138 8.71 3.01 3.43
C MET A 138 9.40 1.84 4.17
N PRO A 139 9.82 1.97 5.44
CA PRO A 139 10.45 0.86 6.16
C PRO A 139 9.54 -0.36 6.29
N GLU A 140 8.26 -0.14 6.61
CA GLU A 140 7.31 -1.21 6.85
C GLU A 140 6.85 -1.86 5.55
N ILE A 141 6.63 -1.05 4.50
CA ILE A 141 6.36 -1.57 3.16
C ILE A 141 7.56 -2.39 2.68
N LYS A 142 8.79 -1.93 2.95
CA LYS A 142 10.01 -2.63 2.52
C LYS A 142 10.19 -3.97 3.23
N VAL A 143 9.98 -4.04 4.54
CA VAL A 143 10.02 -5.32 5.28
C VAL A 143 9.04 -6.33 4.67
N LEU A 144 7.79 -5.92 4.47
CA LEU A 144 6.76 -6.78 3.87
C LEU A 144 7.01 -7.09 2.39
N ALA A 145 7.75 -6.24 1.68
CA ALA A 145 8.16 -6.48 0.30
C ALA A 145 9.40 -7.39 0.20
N ASP A 146 10.29 -7.37 1.20
CA ASP A 146 11.53 -8.15 1.25
C ASP A 146 11.26 -9.58 1.74
N GLU A 147 10.23 -9.83 2.57
CA GLU A 147 9.72 -11.18 2.91
C GLU A 147 9.44 -12.03 1.64
N LYS A 148 9.11 -11.38 0.52
CA LYS A 148 8.96 -11.99 -0.81
C LYS A 148 10.25 -12.65 -1.35
N ASN A 149 11.42 -12.13 -0.96
CA ASN A 149 12.70 -12.56 -1.52
C ASN A 149 13.34 -13.72 -0.74
N GLU A 150 12.91 -13.96 0.51
CA GLU A 150 13.46 -15.03 1.36
C GLU A 150 12.68 -16.36 1.23
N ASP A 151 11.44 -16.33 0.76
CA ASP A 151 10.58 -17.52 0.56
C ASP A 151 10.69 -18.15 -0.86
N ILE A 152 11.75 -17.82 -1.63
CA ILE A 152 12.06 -18.41 -2.96
C ILE A 152 13.31 -19.28 -2.88
#